data_AF-A0A9E5FG96-F1
#
_entry.id   AF-A0A9E5FG96-F1
#
_cell.length_a   1.000
_cell.length_b   1.000
_cell.length_c   1.000
_cell.angle_alpha   90.00
_cell.angle_beta   90.00
_cell.angle_gamma   90.00
#
_symmetry.space_group_name_H-M   'P 1'
#
loop_
_entity.id
_entity.type
_entity.pdbx_description
1 polymer ?
#
loop_
_entity_poly.entity_id
_entity_poly.type
_entity_poly.pdbx_seq_one_letter_code
_entity_poly.pdbx_strand_id
1 'polypeptide(L)'
;MQKTRRLVVGISGATGIIYASRLLELLKPTDVETHLVVSRAGDITRSQETDLTPERMRGLADVTYTIGNIAAPLASGSFKTIG
;
A
#
# COMPACT_ATOMS: atom_id res chain seq x y z
N MET A 1 14.43 4.06 11.89
CA MET A 1 14.38 2.70 12.47
C MET A 1 14.66 1.70 11.35
N GLN A 2 15.38 0.61 11.60
CA GLN A 2 15.57 -0.42 10.59
C GLN A 2 14.25 -1.16 10.39
N LYS A 3 13.77 -1.26 9.14
CA LYS A 3 12.56 -2.02 8.83
C LYS A 3 12.93 -3.49 8.63
N THR A 4 12.28 -4.38 9.38
CA THR A 4 12.66 -5.81 9.48
C THR A 4 11.49 -6.74 9.17
N ARG A 5 10.24 -6.26 9.28
CA ARG A 5 9.02 -7.01 8.96
C ARG A 5 8.35 -6.41 7.73
N ARG A 6 7.86 -7.23 6.81
CA ARG A 6 7.25 -6.75 5.55
C ARG A 6 5.77 -7.04 5.52
N LEU A 7 4.94 -6.04 5.26
CA LEU A 7 3.49 -6.17 5.15
C LEU A 7 3.02 -5.72 3.77
N VAL A 8 2.23 -6.56 3.11
CA VAL A 8 1.56 -6.19 1.86
C VAL A 8 0.26 -5.48 2.17
N VAL A 9 0.04 -4.33 1.51
CA VAL A 9 -1.20 -3.56 1.62
C VAL A 9 -1.83 -3.47 0.25
N GLY A 10 -2.99 -4.11 0.07
CA GLY A 10 -3.79 -4.04 -1.14
C GLY A 10 -4.98 -3.10 -0.96
N ILE A 11 -5.10 -2.08 -1.82
CA ILE A 11 -6.27 -1.19 -1.86
C ILE A 11 -7.13 -1.53 -3.08
N SER A 12 -8.31 -2.10 -2.81
CA SER A 12 -9.35 -2.36 -3.80
C SER A 12 -10.33 -1.17 -3.91
N GLY A 13 -11.37 -1.28 -4.74
CA GLY A 13 -12.39 -0.25 -4.93
C GLY A 13 -13.51 -0.21 -3.89
N ALA A 14 -13.27 -0.74 -2.68
CA ALA A 14 -14.23 -0.63 -1.59
C ALA A 14 -14.21 0.78 -0.97
N THR A 15 -15.30 1.18 -0.33
CA THR A 15 -15.38 2.41 0.44
C THR A 15 -14.45 2.38 1.66
N GLY A 16 -13.99 3.54 2.12
CA GLY A 16 -13.17 3.65 3.34
C GLY A 16 -11.68 3.83 3.06
N ILE A 17 -11.33 4.59 2.04
CA ILE A 17 -9.94 4.89 1.65
C ILE A 17 -9.13 5.50 2.80
N ILE A 18 -9.80 6.25 3.69
CA ILE A 18 -9.20 6.84 4.87
C ILE A 18 -8.52 5.79 5.77
N TYR A 19 -9.06 4.58 5.89
CA TYR A 19 -8.47 3.53 6.70
C TYR A 19 -7.12 3.06 6.16
N ALA A 20 -7.01 2.91 4.85
CA ALA A 20 -5.75 2.55 4.21
C ALA A 20 -4.69 3.64 4.39
N SER A 21 -5.07 4.91 4.18
CA SER A 21 -4.14 6.03 4.41
C SER A 21 -3.66 6.10 5.86
N ARG A 22 -4.58 5.92 6.81
CA ARG A 22 -4.26 5.98 8.24
C ARG A 22 -3.40 4.80 8.69
N LEU A 23 -3.65 3.61 8.16
CA LEU A 23 -2.81 2.43 8.39
C LEU A 23 -1.36 2.72 7.96
N LEU A 24 -1.16 3.22 6.74
CA LEU A 24 0.19 3.52 6.23
C LEU A 24 0.90 4.59 7.07
N GLU A 25 0.19 5.64 7.49
CA GLU A 25 0.73 6.66 8.40
C GLU A 25 1.19 6.08 9.74
N LEU A 26 0.37 5.21 10.34
CA LEU A 26 0.66 4.59 11.63
C LEU A 26 1.81 3.58 11.56
N LEU A 27 1.97 2.90 10.42
CA LEU A 27 3.07 1.95 10.20
C LEU A 27 4.38 2.64 9.84
N LYS A 28 4.34 3.87 9.29
CA LYS A 28 5.54 4.61 8.87
C LYS A 28 6.63 4.73 9.94
N PRO A 29 6.34 5.04 11.21
CA PRO A 29 7.35 5.10 12.28
C PRO A 29 7.74 3.74 12.87
N THR A 30 7.16 2.62 12.40
CA THR A 30 7.41 1.27 12.93
C THR A 30 8.52 0.54 12.18
N ASP A 31 8.84 -0.68 12.60
CA ASP A 31 9.78 -1.61 11.94
C ASP A 31 9.14 -2.36 10.76
N VAL A 32 7.89 -2.01 10.39
CA VAL A 32 7.17 -2.60 9.27
C VAL A 32 7.46 -1.83 7.97
N GLU A 33 7.99 -2.56 6.98
CA GLU A 33 8.11 -2.15 5.58
C GLU A 33 6.81 -2.45 4.85
N THR A 34 6.16 -1.40 4.38
CA THR A 34 4.86 -1.46 3.71
C THR A 34 5.04 -1.55 2.20
N HIS A 35 4.46 -2.58 1.61
CA HIS A 35 4.46 -2.86 0.19
C HIS A 35 3.05 -2.65 -0.38
N LEU A 36 2.82 -1.50 -1.01
CA LEU A 36 1.49 -1.06 -1.44
C LEU A 36 1.19 -1.45 -2.88
N VAL A 37 -0.02 -1.98 -3.10
CA VAL A 37 -0.63 -2.15 -4.42
C VAL A 37 -2.01 -1.49 -4.40
N VAL A 38 -2.30 -0.63 -5.37
CA VAL A 38 -3.61 0.02 -5.53
C VAL A 38 -4.20 -0.37 -6.87
N SER A 39 -5.42 -0.90 -6.85
CA SER A 39 -6.18 -1.20 -8.07
C SER A 39 -6.74 0.07 -8.70
N ARG A 40 -7.08 0.02 -10.00
CA ARG A 40 -7.77 1.13 -10.68
C ARG A 40 -9.07 1.53 -9.95
N ALA A 41 -9.82 0.55 -9.47
CA ALA A 41 -11.04 0.81 -8.71
C ALA A 41 -10.75 1.52 -7.39
N GLY A 42 -9.66 1.15 -6.70
CA GLY A 42 -9.22 1.85 -5.48
C GLY A 42 -8.80 3.30 -5.73
N ASP A 43 -8.13 3.59 -6.85
CA ASP A 43 -7.79 4.96 -7.24
C ASP A 43 -9.06 5.80 -7.56
N ILE A 44 -10.09 5.18 -8.14
CA ILE A 44 -11.39 5.84 -8.37
C ILE A 44 -12.06 6.13 -7.02
N THR A 45 -12.19 5.14 -6.13
CA THR A 45 -12.80 5.33 -4.82
C THR A 45 -12.04 6.39 -4.01
N ARG A 46 -10.71 6.41 -4.06
CA ARG A 46 -9.88 7.47 -3.44
C ARG A 46 -10.30 8.86 -3.92
N SER A 47 -10.45 9.05 -5.23
CA SER A 47 -10.85 10.35 -5.79
C SER A 47 -12.28 10.77 -5.43
N GLN A 48 -13.15 9.82 -5.10
CA GLN A 48 -14.53 10.08 -4.70
C GLN A 48 -14.65 10.41 -3.21
N GLU A 49 -13.79 9.81 -2.37
CA GLU A 49 -13.89 9.93 -0.91
C GLU A 49 -12.91 10.94 -0.30
N THR A 50 -11.84 11.31 -1.01
CA THR A 50 -10.73 12.07 -0.42
C THR A 50 -10.06 13.03 -1.41
N ASP A 51 -9.47 14.10 -0.88
CA ASP A 51 -8.62 15.02 -1.65
C ASP A 51 -7.16 14.53 -1.77
N LEU A 52 -6.83 13.36 -1.23
CA LEU A 52 -5.47 12.81 -1.25
C LEU A 52 -5.07 12.46 -2.68
N THR A 53 -4.03 13.08 -3.25
CA THR A 53 -3.57 12.68 -4.59
C THR A 53 -3.05 11.23 -4.62
N PRO A 54 -3.06 10.55 -5.79
CA PRO A 54 -2.45 9.23 -5.93
C PRO A 54 -1.00 9.19 -5.44
N GLU A 55 -0.23 10.21 -5.74
CA GLU A 55 1.18 10.35 -5.35
C GLU A 55 1.31 10.48 -3.83
N ARG A 56 0.44 11.29 -3.21
CA ARG A 56 0.45 11.45 -1.75
C ARG A 56 0.12 10.15 -1.05
N MET A 57 -0.91 9.43 -1.52
CA MET A 57 -1.26 8.11 -0.97
C MET A 57 -0.10 7.11 -1.13
N ARG A 58 0.47 7.01 -2.33
CA ARG A 58 1.59 6.10 -2.61
C ARG A 58 2.83 6.43 -1.78
N GLY A 59 3.11 7.72 -1.54
CA GLY A 59 4.21 8.18 -0.68
C GLY A 59 4.02 7.95 0.83
N LEU A 60 2.86 7.43 1.26
CA LEU A 60 2.68 6.94 2.63
C LEU A 60 3.33 5.56 2.84
N ALA A 61 3.46 4.76 1.78
CA ALA A 61 4.10 3.45 1.82
C ALA A 61 5.62 3.53 1.58
N ASP A 62 6.34 2.46 1.93
CA ASP A 62 7.79 2.36 1.68
C ASP A 62 8.09 1.95 0.24
N VAL A 63 7.31 1.01 -0.29
CA VAL A 63 7.43 0.53 -1.66
C VAL A 63 6.06 0.43 -2.29
N THR A 64 5.95 0.79 -3.56
CA THR A 64 4.68 0.70 -4.31
C THR A 64 4.86 -0.06 -5.61
N TYR A 65 3.86 -0.84 -6.00
CA TYR A 65 3.84 -1.58 -7.25
C TYR A 65 2.56 -1.29 -8.03
N THR A 66 2.66 -1.41 -9.36
CA THR A 66 1.49 -1.44 -10.23
C THR A 66 0.85 -2.82 -10.16
N ILE A 67 -0.48 -2.89 -10.28
CA ILE A 67 -1.24 -4.15 -10.15
C ILE A 67 -0.83 -5.24 -11.17
N GLY A 68 -0.29 -4.84 -12.32
CA GLY A 68 0.19 -5.76 -13.37
C GLY A 68 1.68 -6.13 -13.27
N ASN A 69 2.41 -5.67 -12.25
CA ASN A 69 3.83 -5.94 -12.13
C ASN A 69 4.12 -7.36 -11.62
N ILE A 70 4.12 -8.32 -12.54
CA ILE A 70 4.46 -9.73 -12.24
C ILE A 70 5.91 -9.94 -11.81
N ALA A 71 6.80 -8.96 -12.05
CA ALA A 71 8.20 -8.99 -11.63
C ALA A 71 8.39 -8.41 -10.22
N ALA A 72 7.32 -7.94 -9.56
CA ALA A 72 7.38 -7.48 -8.18
C ALA A 72 7.79 -8.64 -7.26
N PRO A 73 8.61 -8.41 -6.22
CA PRO A 73 8.97 -9.43 -5.24
C PRO A 73 7.74 -10.12 -4.62
N LEU A 74 6.63 -9.38 -4.48
CA LEU A 74 5.34 -9.87 -3.98
C LEU A 74 4.77 -11.05 -4.78
N ALA A 75 5.16 -11.23 -6.03
CA ALA A 75 4.73 -12.35 -6.88
C ALA A 75 5.46 -13.66 -6.57
N SER A 76 6.47 -13.65 -5.68
CA SER A 76 7.27 -14.82 -5.33
C SER A 76 7.10 -15.22 -3.87
N GLY A 77 6.79 -16.51 -3.62
CA GLY A 77 6.66 -17.05 -2.25
C GLY A 77 7.98 -17.14 -1.46
N SER A 78 9.13 -16.92 -2.11
CA SER A 78 10.42 -16.79 -1.44
C SER A 78 10.57 -15.43 -0.75
N PHE A 79 9.82 -14.41 -1.19
CA PHE A 79 9.77 -13.10 -0.56
C PHE A 79 8.88 -13.16 0.69
N LYS A 80 9.49 -13.26 1.87
CA LYS A 80 8.74 -13.41 3.13
C LYS A 80 8.09 -12.10 3.58
N THR A 81 6.80 -12.18 3.85
CA THR A 81 5.97 -11.14 4.46
C THR A 81 5.25 -11.70 5.69
N ILE A 82 4.71 -10.81 6.53
CA ILE A 82 3.88 -11.18 7.69
C ILE A 82 2.38 -11.23 7.34
N GLY A 83 2.05 -11.04 6.06
CA GLY A 83 0.73 -10.76 5.53
C GLY A 83 0.82 -9.99 4.23
#